data_AF-A0A671MTD1-F1
#
_entry.id   AF-A0A671MTD1-F1
#
_cell.length_a   1.000
_cell.length_b   1.000
_cell.length_c   1.000
_cell.angle_alpha   90.00
_cell.angle_beta   90.00
_cell.angle_gamma   90.00
#
_symmetry.space_group_name_H-M   'P 1'
#
loop_
_entity.id
_entity.type
_entity.pdbx_description
1 polymer ?
#
loop_
_entity_poly.entity_id
_entity_poly.type
_entity_poly.pdbx_seq_one_letter_code
_entity_poly.pdbx_strand_id
1 'polypeptide(L)'
;MDANMIPKFSSKDEEIDFWKALSLKYKKSYKEAQEELLEFQEGSRELETELETQLGQAEHRIRDLQADNERLQHELDSLKEKLEYQYAQSYKQISVLEDDLSQTRGIKEQLLKYVRELEQANDDLERAKRATITSLEDFEQRLNQAIERNAFLESELDEKESLLVSVQRLKDEARDLRQELVVRESRPEVTRMSAPSSPTPENDKTDSAVQASLSLPATPLSKNLDNAFTSQTALANSSTNAALTPSARISALNIVGDLLRKVGALESKLAACRNFAKDQAARKNYVTNVNGNLINRDISNYSHSLYTSYFDKA
;
A
#
# COMPACT_ATOMS: atom_id res chain seq x y z
N MET A 1 -57.76 -42.95 -88.54
CA MET A 1 -58.09 -44.28 -89.10
C MET A 1 -58.52 -44.06 -90.53
N ASP A 2 -57.56 -44.06 -91.45
CA ASP A 2 -57.88 -44.00 -92.87
C ASP A 2 -58.21 -45.41 -93.34
N ALA A 3 -59.41 -45.54 -93.90
CA ALA A 3 -59.92 -46.79 -94.43
C ALA A 3 -58.96 -47.31 -95.52
N ASN A 4 -58.48 -48.54 -95.32
CA ASN A 4 -57.69 -49.32 -96.29
C ASN A 4 -58.51 -49.54 -97.58
N MET A 5 -58.55 -48.54 -98.46
CA MET A 5 -58.94 -48.72 -99.85
C MET A 5 -57.79 -49.39 -100.56
N ILE A 6 -57.90 -50.70 -100.79
CA ILE A 6 -56.97 -51.44 -101.64
C ILE A 6 -57.04 -50.80 -103.03
N PRO A 7 -55.94 -50.21 -103.54
CA PRO A 7 -55.95 -49.58 -104.85
C PRO A 7 -56.34 -50.60 -105.92
N LYS A 8 -57.16 -50.20 -106.90
CA LYS A 8 -57.46 -51.07 -108.05
C LYS A 8 -56.30 -50.97 -109.04
N PHE A 9 -55.71 -52.12 -109.39
CA PHE A 9 -54.54 -52.20 -110.26
C PHE A 9 -54.94 -52.52 -111.70
N SER A 10 -54.22 -51.94 -112.66
CA SER A 10 -54.48 -52.13 -114.09
C SER A 10 -53.78 -53.37 -114.65
N SER A 11 -52.79 -53.90 -113.91
CA SER A 11 -51.96 -55.06 -114.24
C SER A 11 -51.51 -55.77 -112.95
N LYS A 12 -51.27 -57.09 -113.01
CA LYS A 12 -50.67 -57.85 -111.88
C LYS A 12 -49.28 -57.34 -111.50
N ASP A 13 -48.51 -56.81 -112.46
CA ASP A 13 -47.18 -56.24 -112.17
C ASP A 13 -47.29 -54.94 -111.36
N GLU A 14 -48.31 -54.12 -111.64
CA GLU A 14 -48.58 -52.87 -110.91
C GLU A 14 -49.01 -53.13 -109.46
N GLU A 15 -49.76 -54.20 -109.22
CA GLU A 15 -50.12 -54.69 -107.88
C GLU A 15 -48.89 -55.17 -107.10
N ILE A 16 -48.02 -55.97 -107.74
CA ILE A 16 -46.77 -56.46 -107.12
C ILE A 16 -45.86 -55.29 -106.76
N ASP A 17 -45.69 -54.32 -107.64
CA ASP A 17 -44.86 -53.14 -107.39
C ASP A 17 -45.43 -52.25 -106.27
N PHE A 18 -46.75 -52.08 -106.21
CA PHE A 18 -47.40 -51.35 -105.11
C PHE A 18 -47.17 -52.02 -103.75
N TRP A 19 -47.45 -53.32 -103.62
CA TRP A 19 -47.26 -54.04 -102.36
C TRP A 19 -45.78 -54.13 -101.97
N LYS A 20 -44.88 -54.27 -102.95
CA LYS A 20 -43.42 -54.23 -102.71
C LYS A 20 -42.98 -52.87 -102.20
N ALA A 21 -43.43 -51.77 -102.82
CA ALA A 21 -43.15 -50.41 -102.35
C ALA A 21 -43.73 -50.14 -100.95
N LEU A 22 -44.97 -50.61 -100.69
CA LEU A 22 -45.61 -50.47 -99.38
C LEU A 22 -44.88 -51.27 -98.29
N SER A 23 -44.45 -52.49 -98.60
CA SER A 23 -43.62 -53.31 -97.68
C SER A 23 -42.27 -52.65 -97.39
N LEU A 24 -41.64 -52.04 -98.39
CA LEU A 24 -40.40 -51.27 -98.22
C LEU A 24 -40.64 -50.04 -97.34
N LYS A 25 -41.76 -49.33 -97.53
CA LYS A 25 -42.13 -48.16 -96.71
C LYS A 25 -42.34 -48.56 -95.25
N TYR A 26 -43.12 -49.62 -94.97
CA TYR A 26 -43.32 -50.11 -93.60
C TYR A 26 -42.03 -50.65 -92.98
N LYS A 27 -41.19 -51.35 -93.74
CA LYS A 27 -39.87 -51.80 -93.27
C LYS A 27 -38.97 -50.61 -92.92
N LYS A 28 -39.00 -49.53 -93.70
CA LYS A 28 -38.26 -48.30 -93.42
C LYS A 28 -38.78 -47.64 -92.14
N SER A 29 -40.10 -47.44 -92.04
CA SER A 29 -40.73 -46.83 -90.85
C SER A 29 -40.49 -47.65 -89.58
N TYR A 30 -40.53 -48.98 -89.66
CA TYR A 30 -40.18 -49.86 -88.55
C TYR A 30 -38.72 -49.67 -88.11
N LYS A 31 -37.78 -49.59 -89.06
CA LYS A 31 -36.37 -49.34 -88.73
C LYS A 31 -36.16 -47.97 -88.11
N GLU A 32 -36.77 -46.93 -88.66
CA GLU A 32 -36.71 -45.57 -88.11
C GLU A 32 -37.24 -45.53 -86.67
N ALA A 33 -38.40 -46.16 -86.40
CA ALA A 33 -38.95 -46.25 -85.04
C ALA A 33 -38.09 -47.11 -84.10
N GLN A 34 -37.44 -48.15 -84.60
CA GLN A 34 -36.51 -48.97 -83.82
C GLN A 34 -35.25 -48.18 -83.45
N GLU A 35 -34.70 -47.40 -84.38
CA GLU A 35 -33.54 -46.53 -84.16
C GLU A 35 -33.89 -45.41 -83.16
N GLU A 36 -35.05 -44.77 -83.30
CA GLU A 36 -35.56 -43.76 -82.36
C GLU A 36 -35.73 -44.31 -80.94
N LEU A 37 -36.28 -45.53 -80.80
CA LEU A 37 -36.42 -46.17 -79.49
C LEU A 37 -35.06 -46.46 -78.85
N LEU A 38 -34.07 -46.90 -79.64
CA LEU A 38 -32.72 -47.16 -79.13
C LEU A 38 -32.04 -45.87 -78.67
N GLU A 39 -32.14 -44.79 -79.44
CA GLU A 39 -31.61 -43.48 -79.06
C GLU A 39 -32.27 -42.95 -77.78
N PHE A 40 -33.59 -43.11 -77.65
CA PHE A 40 -34.31 -42.73 -76.43
C PHE A 40 -33.87 -43.55 -75.20
N GLN A 41 -33.67 -44.86 -75.38
CA GLN A 41 -33.18 -45.74 -74.31
C GLN A 41 -31.76 -45.38 -73.88
N GLU A 42 -30.87 -45.11 -74.85
CA GLU A 42 -29.50 -44.68 -74.57
C GLU A 42 -29.45 -43.32 -73.88
N GLY A 43 -30.20 -42.33 -74.38
CA GLY A 43 -30.29 -41.01 -73.75
C GLY A 43 -30.90 -41.05 -72.35
N SER A 44 -31.88 -41.92 -72.11
CA SER A 44 -32.45 -42.13 -70.76
C SER A 44 -31.42 -42.73 -69.80
N ARG A 45 -30.66 -43.73 -70.26
CA ARG A 45 -29.59 -44.35 -69.46
C ARG A 45 -28.47 -43.35 -69.15
N GLU A 46 -28.04 -42.54 -70.12
CA GLU A 46 -27.05 -41.48 -69.88
C GLU A 46 -27.54 -40.47 -68.84
N LEU A 47 -28.80 -40.03 -68.95
CA LEU A 47 -29.41 -39.11 -67.99
C LEU A 47 -29.50 -39.72 -66.57
N GLU A 48 -29.88 -40.99 -66.46
CA GLU A 48 -29.89 -41.72 -65.19
C GLU A 48 -28.50 -41.74 -64.56
N THR A 49 -27.46 -42.07 -65.34
CA THR A 49 -26.09 -42.08 -64.82
C THR A 49 -25.61 -40.70 -64.36
N GLU A 50 -25.96 -39.63 -65.09
CA GLU A 50 -25.64 -38.26 -64.69
C GLU A 50 -26.34 -37.90 -63.37
N LEU A 51 -27.64 -38.23 -63.22
CA LEU A 51 -28.38 -37.99 -61.99
C LEU A 51 -27.82 -38.80 -60.80
N GLU A 52 -27.44 -40.06 -61.02
CA GLU A 52 -26.79 -40.89 -60.00
C GLU A 52 -25.44 -40.30 -59.56
N THR A 53 -24.64 -39.79 -60.51
CA THR A 53 -23.36 -39.15 -60.17
C THR A 53 -23.57 -37.86 -59.37
N GLN A 54 -24.56 -37.04 -59.72
CA GLN A 54 -24.90 -35.82 -58.99
C GLN A 54 -25.43 -36.13 -57.60
N LEU A 55 -26.29 -37.13 -57.47
CA LEU A 55 -26.79 -37.61 -56.18
C LEU A 55 -25.65 -38.09 -55.29
N GLY A 56 -24.75 -38.93 -55.81
CA GLY A 56 -23.59 -39.43 -55.06
C GLY A 56 -22.64 -38.31 -54.62
N GLN A 57 -22.42 -37.31 -55.46
CA GLN A 57 -21.65 -36.11 -55.08
C GLN A 57 -22.36 -35.30 -53.98
N ALA A 58 -23.67 -35.12 -54.06
CA ALA A 58 -24.45 -34.42 -53.04
C ALA A 58 -24.43 -35.15 -51.70
N GLU A 59 -24.62 -36.48 -51.70
CA GLU A 59 -24.53 -37.33 -50.52
C GLU A 59 -23.13 -37.32 -49.90
N HIS A 60 -22.07 -37.29 -50.73
CA HIS A 60 -20.71 -37.15 -50.22
C HIS A 60 -20.49 -35.80 -49.53
N ARG A 61 -20.92 -34.69 -50.14
CA ARG A 61 -20.84 -33.36 -49.53
C ARG A 61 -21.63 -33.28 -48.21
N ILE A 62 -22.81 -33.91 -48.14
CA ILE A 62 -23.60 -33.97 -46.90
C ILE A 62 -22.82 -34.71 -45.81
N ARG A 63 -22.21 -35.85 -46.13
CA ARG A 63 -21.40 -36.62 -45.17
C ARG A 63 -20.19 -35.81 -44.66
N ASP A 64 -19.50 -35.11 -45.55
CA ASP A 64 -18.34 -34.28 -45.17
C ASP A 64 -18.77 -33.12 -44.26
N LEU A 65 -19.87 -32.43 -44.61
CA LEU A 65 -20.43 -31.37 -43.78
C LEU A 65 -20.91 -31.88 -42.42
N GLN A 66 -21.48 -33.10 -42.36
CA GLN A 66 -21.86 -33.74 -41.09
C GLN A 66 -20.63 -34.01 -40.21
N ALA A 67 -19.57 -34.59 -40.78
CA ALA A 67 -18.33 -34.86 -40.04
C ALA A 67 -17.67 -33.56 -39.53
N ASP A 68 -17.67 -32.49 -40.34
CA ASP A 68 -17.18 -31.18 -39.92
C ASP A 68 -18.04 -30.57 -38.81
N ASN A 69 -19.37 -30.70 -38.89
CA ASN A 69 -20.28 -30.20 -37.87
C ASN A 69 -20.09 -30.95 -36.54
N GLU A 70 -19.94 -32.28 -36.58
CA GLU A 70 -19.59 -33.08 -35.42
C GLU A 70 -18.25 -32.62 -34.83
N ARG A 71 -17.20 -32.43 -35.65
CA ARG A 71 -15.90 -31.92 -35.17
C ARG A 71 -16.04 -30.57 -34.47
N LEU A 72 -16.73 -29.62 -35.10
CA LEU A 72 -16.96 -28.29 -34.54
C LEU A 72 -17.78 -28.34 -33.23
N GLN A 73 -18.75 -29.24 -33.15
CA GLN A 73 -19.54 -29.46 -31.94
C GLN A 73 -18.65 -29.95 -30.79
N HIS A 74 -17.77 -30.92 -31.03
CA HIS A 74 -16.81 -31.40 -30.03
C HIS A 74 -15.83 -30.29 -29.60
N GLU A 75 -15.35 -29.48 -30.53
CA GLU A 75 -14.50 -28.32 -30.22
C GLU A 75 -15.23 -27.29 -29.36
N LEU A 76 -16.49 -26.98 -29.69
CA LEU A 76 -17.33 -26.08 -28.89
C LEU A 76 -17.53 -26.61 -27.48
N ASP A 77 -17.82 -27.88 -27.32
CA ASP A 77 -18.06 -28.47 -26.01
C ASP A 77 -16.76 -28.54 -25.18
N SER A 78 -15.62 -28.83 -25.81
CA SER A 78 -14.30 -28.73 -25.15
C SER A 78 -13.96 -27.31 -24.71
N LEU A 79 -14.30 -26.30 -25.51
CA LEU A 79 -14.08 -24.89 -25.15
C LEU A 79 -14.99 -24.45 -24.01
N LYS A 80 -16.26 -24.88 -24.00
CA LYS A 80 -17.20 -24.62 -22.90
C LYS A 80 -16.70 -25.24 -21.60
N GLU A 81 -16.26 -26.49 -21.61
CA GLU A 81 -15.72 -27.18 -20.43
C GLU A 81 -14.49 -26.44 -19.87
N LYS A 82 -13.55 -26.05 -20.75
CA LYS A 82 -12.38 -25.26 -20.35
C LYS A 82 -12.77 -23.92 -19.75
N LEU A 83 -13.75 -23.24 -20.35
CA LEU A 83 -14.24 -21.96 -19.88
C LEU A 83 -14.87 -22.08 -18.49
N GLU A 84 -15.74 -23.07 -18.29
CA GLU A 84 -16.37 -23.36 -17.00
C GLU A 84 -15.34 -23.73 -15.93
N TYR A 85 -14.36 -24.55 -16.27
CA TYR A 85 -13.24 -24.86 -15.38
C TYR A 85 -12.46 -23.61 -14.95
N GLN A 86 -12.13 -22.72 -15.90
CA GLN A 86 -11.44 -21.47 -15.60
C GLN A 86 -12.29 -20.53 -14.75
N TYR A 87 -13.60 -20.42 -15.01
CA TYR A 87 -14.51 -19.65 -14.17
C TYR A 87 -14.59 -20.20 -12.75
N ALA A 88 -14.73 -21.52 -12.58
CA ALA A 88 -14.77 -22.14 -11.26
C ALA A 88 -13.44 -21.95 -10.49
N GLN A 89 -12.30 -22.04 -11.19
CA GLN A 89 -10.99 -21.79 -10.59
C GLN A 89 -10.81 -20.32 -10.19
N SER A 90 -11.18 -19.39 -11.08
CA SER A 90 -11.12 -17.95 -10.80
C SER A 90 -12.02 -17.57 -9.65
N TYR A 91 -13.24 -18.11 -9.58
CA TYR A 91 -14.17 -17.87 -8.48
C TYR A 91 -13.59 -18.33 -7.14
N LYS A 92 -12.99 -19.53 -7.09
CA LYS A 92 -12.29 -20.02 -5.88
C LYS A 92 -11.15 -19.09 -5.47
N GLN A 93 -10.35 -18.61 -6.42
CA GLN A 93 -9.25 -17.68 -6.14
C GLN A 93 -9.76 -16.35 -5.60
N ILE A 94 -10.82 -15.79 -6.20
CA ILE A 94 -11.44 -14.54 -5.75
C ILE A 94 -11.96 -14.71 -4.32
N SER A 95 -12.67 -15.79 -4.03
CA SER A 95 -13.19 -16.06 -2.67
C SER A 95 -12.07 -16.12 -1.63
N VAL A 96 -10.96 -16.80 -1.91
CA VAL A 96 -9.80 -16.85 -0.99
C VAL A 96 -9.19 -15.46 -0.80
N LEU A 97 -9.04 -14.69 -1.88
CA LEU A 97 -8.49 -13.33 -1.79
C LEU A 97 -9.42 -12.38 -1.02
N GLU A 98 -10.73 -12.54 -1.13
CA GLU A 98 -11.71 -11.78 -0.35
C GLU A 98 -11.61 -12.11 1.14
N ASP A 99 -11.46 -13.39 1.49
CA ASP A 99 -11.25 -13.85 2.87
C ASP A 99 -9.94 -13.28 3.44
N ASP A 100 -8.82 -13.41 2.73
CA ASP A 100 -7.50 -12.88 3.14
C ASP A 100 -7.53 -11.36 3.33
N LEU A 101 -8.23 -10.65 2.44
CA LEU A 101 -8.40 -9.21 2.52
C LEU A 101 -9.25 -8.81 3.73
N SER A 102 -10.31 -9.56 4.04
CA SER A 102 -11.10 -9.36 5.26
C SER A 102 -10.28 -9.61 6.53
N GLN A 103 -9.46 -10.67 6.55
CA GLN A 103 -8.57 -11.02 7.65
C GLN A 103 -7.52 -9.91 7.85
N THR A 104 -6.89 -9.45 6.79
CA THR A 104 -5.89 -8.37 6.83
C THR A 104 -6.49 -7.07 7.37
N ARG A 105 -7.72 -6.73 6.97
CA ARG A 105 -8.45 -5.58 7.52
C ARG A 105 -8.72 -5.74 9.01
N GLY A 106 -9.16 -6.92 9.44
CA GLY A 106 -9.38 -7.23 10.85
C GLY A 106 -8.10 -7.10 11.69
N ILE A 107 -6.98 -7.64 11.21
CA ILE A 107 -5.67 -7.52 11.88
C ILE A 107 -5.25 -6.04 11.97
N LYS A 108 -5.42 -5.27 10.89
CA LYS A 108 -5.11 -3.84 10.89
C LYS A 108 -5.92 -3.09 11.94
N GLU A 109 -7.23 -3.35 12.06
CA GLU A 109 -8.08 -2.72 13.05
C GLU A 109 -7.67 -3.08 14.48
N GLN A 110 -7.31 -4.34 14.73
CA GLN A 110 -6.78 -4.79 16.02
C GLN A 110 -5.47 -4.09 16.38
N LEU A 111 -4.54 -3.96 15.44
CA LEU A 111 -3.28 -3.25 15.65
C LEU A 111 -3.50 -1.77 15.92
N LEU A 112 -4.43 -1.12 15.21
CA LEU A 112 -4.78 0.28 15.47
C LEU A 112 -5.38 0.46 16.87
N LYS A 113 -6.21 -0.48 17.33
CA LYS A 113 -6.73 -0.47 18.69
C LYS A 113 -5.59 -0.65 19.71
N TYR A 114 -4.70 -1.60 19.46
CA TYR A 114 -3.57 -1.89 20.33
C TYR A 114 -2.60 -0.69 20.46
N VAL A 115 -2.34 0.04 19.36
CA VAL A 115 -1.54 1.27 19.40
C VAL A 115 -2.16 2.30 20.34
N ARG A 116 -3.49 2.52 20.28
CA ARG A 116 -4.18 3.45 21.19
C ARG A 116 -4.08 3.01 22.65
N GLU A 117 -4.18 1.71 22.91
CA GLU A 117 -4.01 1.15 24.27
C GLU A 117 -2.58 1.39 24.79
N LEU A 118 -1.57 1.23 23.94
CA LEU A 118 -0.17 1.53 24.29
C LEU A 118 0.06 3.02 24.53
N GLU A 119 -0.52 3.90 23.70
CA GLU A 119 -0.45 5.35 23.87
C GLU A 119 -1.07 5.77 25.22
N GLN A 120 -2.25 5.23 25.55
CA GLN A 120 -2.90 5.49 26.83
C GLN A 120 -2.05 4.99 28.02
N ALA A 121 -1.49 3.79 27.93
CA ALA A 121 -0.63 3.24 28.98
C ALA A 121 0.65 4.08 29.17
N ASN A 122 1.18 4.65 28.08
CA ASN A 122 2.33 5.55 28.14
C ASN A 122 1.98 6.88 28.82
N ASP A 123 0.81 7.48 28.50
CA ASP A 123 0.31 8.68 29.16
C ASP A 123 0.13 8.47 30.68
N ASP A 124 -0.41 7.31 31.07
CA ASP A 124 -0.58 6.93 32.48
C ASP A 124 0.78 6.74 33.17
N LEU A 125 1.76 6.13 32.48
CA LEU A 125 3.12 5.98 32.99
C LEU A 125 3.80 7.34 33.17
N GLU A 126 3.66 8.27 32.23
CA GLU A 126 4.19 9.63 32.37
C GLU A 126 3.53 10.37 33.53
N ARG A 127 2.22 10.22 33.73
CA ARG A 127 1.51 10.80 34.88
C ARG A 127 2.04 10.23 36.19
N ALA A 128 2.21 8.92 36.29
CA ALA A 128 2.78 8.27 37.47
C ALA A 128 4.23 8.73 37.73
N LYS A 129 5.03 8.89 36.69
CA LYS A 129 6.39 9.45 36.77
C LYS A 129 6.39 10.87 37.34
N ARG A 130 5.53 11.75 36.83
CA ARG A 130 5.41 13.13 37.33
C ARG A 130 5.01 13.16 38.81
N ALA A 131 4.00 12.39 39.20
CA ALA A 131 3.58 12.28 40.60
C ALA A 131 4.72 11.77 41.51
N THR A 132 5.50 10.79 41.04
CA THR A 132 6.65 10.26 41.78
C THR A 132 7.75 11.31 41.94
N ILE A 133 8.07 12.06 40.89
CA ILE A 133 9.06 13.15 40.95
C ILE A 133 8.64 14.21 41.97
N THR A 134 7.40 14.70 41.90
CA THR A 134 6.88 15.68 42.86
C THR A 134 6.91 15.14 44.29
N SER A 135 6.57 13.86 44.51
CA SER A 135 6.68 13.25 45.83
C SER A 135 8.13 13.20 46.33
N LEU A 136 9.10 12.93 45.45
CA LEU A 136 10.52 12.94 45.82
C LEU A 136 11.01 14.35 46.15
N GLU A 137 10.64 15.34 45.34
CA GLU A 137 10.94 16.76 45.59
C GLU A 137 10.39 17.22 46.96
N ASP A 138 9.16 16.81 47.31
CA ASP A 138 8.56 17.08 48.62
C ASP A 138 9.36 16.43 49.78
N PHE A 139 9.86 15.20 49.58
CA PHE A 139 10.71 14.54 50.57
C PHE A 139 12.06 15.25 50.73
N GLU A 140 12.70 15.63 49.61
CA GLU A 140 13.94 16.39 49.61
C GLU A 140 13.79 17.72 50.33
N GLN A 141 12.70 18.45 50.08
CA GLN A 141 12.42 19.71 50.77
C GLN A 141 12.26 19.51 52.28
N ARG A 142 11.51 18.48 52.71
CA ARG A 142 11.35 18.17 54.15
C ARG A 142 12.67 17.80 54.80
N LEU A 143 13.52 17.04 54.09
CA LEU A 143 14.83 16.64 54.57
C LEU A 143 15.75 17.86 54.70
N ASN A 144 15.76 18.76 53.72
CA ASN A 144 16.51 20.02 53.80
C ASN A 144 16.07 20.89 54.98
N GLN A 145 14.76 21.04 55.21
CA GLN A 145 14.26 21.75 56.38
C GLN A 145 14.64 21.08 57.71
N ALA A 146 14.75 19.74 57.73
CA ALA A 146 15.23 19.02 58.91
C ALA A 146 16.72 19.26 59.15
N ILE A 147 17.53 19.29 58.08
CA ILE A 147 18.96 19.66 58.15
C ILE A 147 19.12 21.08 58.68
N GLU A 148 18.38 22.06 58.14
CA GLU A 148 18.44 23.46 58.59
C GLU A 148 18.10 23.59 60.08
N ARG A 149 17.06 22.89 60.55
CA ARG A 149 16.72 22.88 61.98
C ARG A 149 17.80 22.24 62.84
N ASN A 150 18.41 21.14 62.39
CA ASN A 150 19.52 20.51 63.11
C ASN A 150 20.74 21.44 63.19
N ALA A 151 21.10 22.12 62.10
CA ALA A 151 22.20 23.09 62.10
C ALA A 151 21.94 24.27 63.05
N PHE A 152 20.69 24.75 63.12
CA PHE A 152 20.30 25.77 64.08
C PHE A 152 20.43 25.27 65.53
N LEU A 153 19.95 24.07 65.83
CA LEU A 153 20.08 23.44 67.15
C LEU A 153 21.55 23.19 67.54
N GLU A 154 22.40 22.79 66.60
CA GLU A 154 23.85 22.65 66.83
C GLU A 154 24.46 24.00 67.24
N SER A 155 24.13 25.09 66.55
CA SER A 155 24.58 26.43 66.93
C SER A 155 24.09 26.87 68.32
N GLU A 156 22.83 26.56 68.69
CA GLU A 156 22.31 26.85 70.03
C GLU A 156 23.05 26.05 71.13
N LEU A 157 23.44 24.80 70.82
CA LEU A 157 24.26 23.99 71.72
C LEU A 157 25.67 24.56 71.87
N ASP A 158 26.29 25.01 70.78
CA ASP A 158 27.61 25.66 70.79
C ASP A 158 27.61 26.97 71.60
N GLU A 159 26.58 27.82 71.44
CA GLU A 159 26.43 29.03 72.25
C GLU A 159 26.27 28.70 73.74
N LYS A 160 25.48 27.67 74.06
CA LYS A 160 25.31 27.18 75.42
C LYS A 160 26.63 26.68 76.00
N GLU A 161 27.43 25.95 75.24
CA GLU A 161 28.77 25.50 75.67
C GLU A 161 29.71 26.69 75.92
N SER A 162 29.76 27.66 75.01
CA SER A 162 30.55 28.89 75.17
C SER A 162 30.17 29.68 76.43
N LEU A 163 28.87 29.78 76.71
CA LEU A 163 28.38 30.42 77.93
C LEU A 163 28.77 29.64 79.18
N LEU A 164 28.71 28.30 79.15
CA LEU A 164 29.17 27.45 80.26
C LEU A 164 30.66 27.67 80.56
N VAL A 165 31.50 27.74 79.52
CA VAL A 165 32.93 28.06 79.65
C VAL A 165 33.12 29.45 80.26
N SER A 166 32.38 30.45 79.79
CA SER A 166 32.44 31.82 80.30
C SER A 166 32.01 31.93 81.76
N VAL A 167 30.91 31.25 82.14
CA VAL A 167 30.45 31.16 83.54
C VAL A 167 31.49 30.46 84.41
N GLN A 168 32.12 29.40 83.91
CA GLN A 168 33.16 28.69 84.64
C GLN A 168 34.37 29.59 84.88
N ARG A 169 34.81 30.32 83.86
CA ARG A 169 35.89 31.32 83.99
C ARG A 169 35.55 32.42 84.99
N LEU A 170 34.35 32.99 84.94
CA LEU A 170 33.90 34.00 85.91
C LEU A 170 33.83 33.44 87.34
N LYS A 171 33.45 32.17 87.50
CA LYS A 171 33.50 31.50 88.82
C LYS A 171 34.93 31.36 89.32
N ASP A 172 35.87 31.00 88.44
CA ASP A 172 37.29 30.90 88.79
C ASP A 172 37.84 32.29 89.16
N GLU A 173 37.56 33.33 88.37
CA GLU A 173 37.93 34.73 88.68
C GLU A 173 37.30 35.21 90.00
N ALA A 174 36.02 34.92 90.26
CA ALA A 174 35.36 35.26 91.52
C ALA A 174 35.95 34.51 92.71
N ARG A 175 36.41 33.28 92.51
CA ARG A 175 37.14 32.51 93.53
C ARG A 175 38.50 33.12 93.80
N ASP A 176 39.24 33.50 92.76
CA ASP A 176 40.56 34.11 92.88
C ASP A 176 40.48 35.47 93.57
N LEU A 177 39.52 36.33 93.20
CA LEU A 177 39.26 37.60 93.88
C LEU A 177 38.87 37.43 95.35
N ARG A 178 38.08 36.39 95.69
CA ARG A 178 37.80 36.06 97.10
C ARG A 178 39.07 35.67 97.85
N GLN A 179 39.97 34.91 97.21
CA GLN A 179 41.27 34.60 97.81
C GLN A 179 42.13 35.86 97.97
N GLU A 180 42.16 36.76 96.98
CA GLU A 180 42.86 38.05 97.08
C GLU A 180 42.32 38.93 98.21
N LEU A 181 40.99 38.96 98.41
CA LEU A 181 40.37 39.69 99.52
C LEU A 181 40.78 39.10 100.88
N VAL A 182 40.80 37.77 101.04
CA VAL A 182 41.28 37.10 102.26
C VAL A 182 42.77 37.42 102.52
N VAL A 183 43.58 37.45 101.46
CA VAL A 183 45.00 37.84 101.55
C VAL A 183 45.17 39.31 101.90
N ARG A 184 44.33 40.21 101.36
CA ARG A 184 44.31 41.64 101.69
C ARG A 184 43.87 41.90 103.13
N GLU A 185 42.86 41.19 103.62
CA GLU A 185 42.44 41.24 105.03
C GLU A 185 43.54 40.75 105.98
N SER A 186 44.42 39.86 105.50
CA SER A 186 45.61 39.39 106.23
C SER A 186 46.85 40.29 106.07
N ARG A 187 46.79 41.39 105.31
CA ARG A 187 47.87 42.41 105.19
C ARG A 187 47.43 43.72 105.85
N PRO A 188 48.13 44.23 106.87
CA PRO A 188 47.83 45.55 107.42
C PRO A 188 48.23 46.67 106.42
N GLU A 189 47.35 47.65 106.38
CA GLU A 189 47.32 48.88 105.57
C GLU A 189 48.52 49.82 105.83
N VAL A 190 49.19 50.33 104.79
CA VAL A 190 49.91 51.62 104.85
C VAL A 190 49.78 52.39 103.53
N THR A 191 49.00 53.47 103.61
CA THR A 191 48.73 54.52 102.62
C THR A 191 49.95 55.41 102.36
N ARG A 192 50.11 55.94 101.13
CA ARG A 192 50.46 57.37 100.88
C ARG A 192 50.30 57.80 99.41
N MET A 193 49.62 58.94 99.24
CA MET A 193 49.32 59.68 98.01
C MET A 193 50.47 60.60 97.57
N SER A 194 50.51 61.01 96.29
CA SER A 194 50.59 62.43 95.84
C SER A 194 50.62 62.56 94.29
N ALA A 195 49.93 63.59 93.77
CA ALA A 195 49.88 64.09 92.38
C ALA A 195 51.04 65.10 92.09
N PRO A 196 51.23 65.82 90.93
CA PRO A 196 50.19 66.55 90.15
C PRO A 196 50.39 66.86 88.61
N SER A 197 49.36 67.48 88.02
CA SER A 197 49.33 68.53 86.94
C SER A 197 49.24 68.20 85.42
N SER A 198 48.39 69.01 84.74
CA SER A 198 47.91 69.04 83.33
C SER A 198 48.46 70.30 82.57
N PRO A 199 48.41 70.46 81.22
CA PRO A 199 47.23 71.07 80.52
C PRO A 199 46.88 70.54 79.09
N THR A 200 45.60 70.74 78.71
CA THR A 200 44.82 70.60 77.43
C THR A 200 45.18 71.61 76.29
N PRO A 201 44.55 71.71 75.07
CA PRO A 201 43.30 71.11 74.46
C PRO A 201 43.51 70.56 72.99
N GLU A 202 42.57 70.07 72.15
CA GLU A 202 41.34 70.64 71.54
C GLU A 202 40.49 69.57 70.78
N ASN A 203 39.16 69.82 70.66
CA ASN A 203 38.15 69.54 69.61
C ASN A 203 38.17 68.22 68.77
N ASP A 204 37.05 67.56 68.42
CA ASP A 204 35.72 68.05 68.04
C ASP A 204 34.59 67.05 68.33
N LYS A 205 33.38 67.60 68.37
CA LYS A 205 32.08 67.02 68.73
C LYS A 205 31.34 66.40 67.52
N THR A 206 30.52 65.38 67.83
CA THR A 206 29.17 65.06 67.28
C THR A 206 29.02 64.85 65.76
N ASP A 207 28.38 63.78 65.29
CA ASP A 207 26.92 63.66 65.44
C ASP A 207 26.39 62.21 65.32
N SER A 208 25.29 61.99 66.03
CA SER A 208 24.50 60.76 66.08
C SER A 208 23.09 61.09 65.59
N ALA A 209 22.59 60.40 64.56
CA ALA A 209 21.16 60.13 64.39
C ALA A 209 20.86 59.20 63.21
N VAL A 210 20.37 58.01 63.56
CA VAL A 210 19.17 57.32 63.05
C VAL A 210 18.48 57.95 61.83
N GLN A 211 18.29 57.18 60.74
CA GLN A 211 16.99 57.00 60.08
C GLN A 211 16.96 55.73 59.21
N ALA A 212 15.91 54.95 59.41
CA ALA A 212 15.46 53.84 58.58
C ALA A 212 14.75 54.37 57.33
N SER A 213 14.89 53.69 56.19
CA SER A 213 14.00 53.63 55.01
C SER A 213 14.70 52.76 53.95
N LEU A 214 14.40 51.47 53.85
CA LEU A 214 13.43 50.89 52.89
C LEU A 214 13.66 51.37 51.44
N SER A 215 14.25 50.51 50.58
CA SER A 215 13.95 50.35 49.13
C SER A 215 14.97 49.46 48.41
N LEU A 216 14.68 48.16 48.29
CA LEU A 216 15.08 47.33 47.14
C LEU A 216 13.77 46.79 46.55
N PRO A 217 13.45 47.03 45.26
CA PRO A 217 12.34 46.35 44.63
C PRO A 217 12.85 45.13 43.87
N ALA A 218 12.39 43.95 44.27
CA ALA A 218 12.18 42.83 43.38
C ALA A 218 10.67 42.67 43.20
N THR A 219 10.16 42.85 41.97
CA THR A 219 9.04 42.10 41.39
C THR A 219 8.77 42.59 39.96
N PRO A 220 8.72 41.71 38.95
CA PRO A 220 7.80 41.86 37.84
C PRO A 220 6.49 41.15 38.17
N LEU A 221 5.36 41.86 38.14
CA LEU A 221 4.02 41.25 38.12
C LEU A 221 3.47 41.24 36.69
N SER A 222 3.31 40.02 36.17
CA SER A 222 2.18 39.49 35.40
C SER A 222 1.27 40.47 34.63
N LYS A 223 1.25 40.30 33.30
CA LYS A 223 0.06 39.96 32.47
C LYS A 223 0.36 40.19 30.99
N ASN A 224 0.54 39.11 30.24
CA ASN A 224 -0.11 38.96 28.94
C ASN A 224 -0.23 37.47 28.62
N LEU A 225 -1.48 37.02 28.71
CA LEU A 225 -2.01 35.88 28.00
C LEU A 225 -1.79 36.15 26.50
N ASP A 226 -1.26 35.16 25.77
CA ASP A 226 -1.81 34.73 24.48
C ASP A 226 -1.09 33.48 23.99
N ASN A 227 -1.87 32.40 23.97
CA ASN A 227 -1.63 31.21 23.17
C ASN A 227 -1.45 31.57 21.69
N ALA A 228 -0.41 31.03 21.06
CA ALA A 228 -0.50 30.53 19.69
C ALA A 228 0.69 29.61 19.38
N PHE A 229 0.54 28.34 19.73
CA PHE A 229 1.18 27.26 18.97
C PHE A 229 0.52 27.23 17.59
N THR A 230 1.25 27.63 16.55
CA THR A 230 0.88 27.35 15.17
C THR A 230 2.08 26.69 14.50
N SER A 231 1.91 25.39 14.22
CA SER A 231 2.69 24.66 13.24
C SER A 231 2.70 25.41 11.91
N GLN A 232 3.85 25.52 11.25
CA GLN A 232 4.09 25.04 9.87
C GLN A 232 5.41 25.55 9.28
N THR A 233 6.22 24.59 8.84
CA THR A 233 7.00 24.56 7.59
C THR A 233 7.46 25.88 6.94
N ALA A 234 8.78 26.08 6.86
CA ALA A 234 9.47 26.31 5.58
C ALA A 234 11.01 26.25 5.73
N LEU A 235 11.57 25.24 5.10
CA LEU A 235 12.89 25.14 4.44
C LEU A 235 13.80 26.38 4.47
N ALA A 236 15.01 26.20 5.00
CA ALA A 236 16.20 26.92 4.54
C ALA A 236 17.39 25.94 4.49
N ASN A 237 17.90 25.77 3.26
CA ASN A 237 19.09 25.01 2.91
C ASN A 237 20.33 25.49 3.68
N SER A 238 21.06 24.54 4.26
CA SER A 238 22.51 24.64 4.39
C SER A 238 23.11 23.25 4.18
N SER A 239 23.60 23.03 2.97
CA SER A 239 24.45 21.89 2.63
C SER A 239 25.88 22.26 2.99
N THR A 240 26.48 21.53 3.94
CA THR A 240 27.82 20.91 3.80
C THR A 240 28.15 20.11 5.06
N ASN A 241 28.32 18.78 4.88
CA ASN A 241 29.03 17.85 5.75
C ASN A 241 28.46 17.48 7.14
N ALA A 242 27.15 17.26 7.27
CA ALA A 242 26.66 16.40 8.34
C ALA A 242 26.93 14.94 7.97
N ALA A 243 27.93 14.31 8.61
CA ALA A 243 28.17 12.89 8.46
C ALA A 243 26.89 12.12 8.86
N LEU A 244 26.26 11.44 7.90
CA LEU A 244 25.10 10.59 8.16
C LEU A 244 25.45 9.62 9.29
N THR A 245 24.59 9.55 10.30
CA THR A 245 24.74 8.59 11.39
C THR A 245 24.89 7.18 10.82
N PRO A 246 25.69 6.29 11.43
CA PRO A 246 25.91 4.94 10.90
C PRO A 246 24.60 4.19 10.60
N SER A 247 23.57 4.40 11.42
CA SER A 247 22.23 3.83 11.22
C SER A 247 21.51 4.41 9.99
N ALA A 248 21.54 5.73 9.78
CA ALA A 248 20.94 6.36 8.59
C ALA A 248 21.62 5.90 7.30
N ARG A 249 22.95 5.69 7.33
CA ARG A 249 23.73 5.19 6.19
C ARG A 249 23.36 3.74 5.84
N ILE A 250 23.26 2.86 6.84
CA ILE A 250 22.90 1.44 6.63
C ILE A 250 21.46 1.33 6.12
N SER A 251 20.52 2.10 6.69
CA SER A 251 19.13 2.16 6.20
C SER A 251 19.05 2.62 4.75
N ALA A 252 19.75 3.70 4.39
CA ALA A 252 19.80 4.19 3.01
C ALA A 252 20.39 3.15 2.03
N LEU A 253 21.45 2.45 2.42
CA LEU A 253 22.05 1.39 1.59
C LEU A 253 21.11 0.19 1.40
N ASN A 254 20.36 -0.20 2.44
CA ASN A 254 19.37 -1.27 2.33
C ASN A 254 18.22 -0.89 1.39
N ILE A 255 17.71 0.34 1.50
CA ILE A 255 16.66 0.86 0.60
C ILE A 255 17.16 0.89 -0.86
N VAL A 256 18.38 1.38 -1.09
CA VAL A 256 18.99 1.38 -2.43
C VAL A 256 19.19 -0.06 -2.94
N GLY A 257 19.63 -0.99 -2.08
CA GLY A 257 19.77 -2.39 -2.43
C GLY A 257 18.45 -3.06 -2.81
N ASP A 258 17.38 -2.77 -2.08
CA ASP A 258 16.04 -3.29 -2.38
C ASP A 258 15.45 -2.68 -3.66
N LEU A 259 15.71 -1.39 -3.91
CA LEU A 259 15.35 -0.72 -5.16
C LEU A 259 16.06 -1.35 -6.36
N LEU A 260 17.37 -1.58 -6.27
CA LEU A 260 18.14 -2.24 -7.34
C LEU A 260 17.64 -3.67 -7.61
N ARG A 261 17.29 -4.42 -6.55
CA ARG A 261 16.70 -5.77 -6.70
C ARG A 261 15.34 -5.73 -7.39
N LYS A 262 14.49 -4.75 -7.03
CA LYS A 262 13.17 -4.54 -7.67
C LYS A 262 13.31 -4.09 -9.12
N VAL A 263 14.27 -3.20 -9.43
CA VAL A 263 14.58 -2.77 -10.80
C VAL A 263 15.05 -3.95 -11.63
N GLY A 264 15.97 -4.78 -11.13
CA GLY A 264 16.41 -5.99 -11.84
C GLY A 264 15.27 -6.99 -12.09
N ALA A 265 14.35 -7.16 -11.12
CA ALA A 265 13.16 -8.00 -11.30
C ALA A 265 12.19 -7.41 -12.35
N LEU A 266 12.03 -6.08 -12.39
CA LEU A 266 11.22 -5.40 -13.39
C LEU A 266 11.84 -5.50 -14.79
N GLU A 267 13.16 -5.35 -14.92
CA GLU A 267 13.87 -5.53 -16.19
C GLU A 267 13.74 -6.96 -16.72
N SER A 268 13.85 -7.96 -15.84
CA SER A 268 13.63 -9.37 -16.21
C SER A 268 12.20 -9.62 -16.70
N LYS A 269 11.18 -9.08 -16.01
CA LYS A 269 9.78 -9.16 -16.45
C LYS A 269 9.55 -8.42 -17.76
N LEU A 270 10.16 -7.26 -17.97
CA LEU A 270 10.04 -6.48 -19.19
C LEU A 270 10.70 -7.20 -20.38
N ALA A 271 11.85 -7.84 -20.16
CA ALA A 271 12.50 -8.71 -21.14
C ALA A 271 11.61 -9.91 -21.49
N ALA A 272 10.99 -10.56 -20.50
CA ALA A 272 10.04 -11.65 -20.71
C ALA A 272 8.81 -11.20 -21.52
N CYS A 273 8.22 -10.04 -21.21
CA CYS A 273 7.11 -9.46 -21.98
C CYS A 273 7.51 -9.16 -23.43
N ARG A 274 8.72 -8.63 -23.66
CA ARG A 274 9.22 -8.35 -25.01
C ARG A 274 9.40 -9.64 -25.82
N ASN A 275 9.89 -10.72 -25.18
CA ASN A 275 10.02 -12.03 -25.81
C ASN A 275 8.64 -12.64 -26.11
N PHE A 276 7.69 -12.54 -25.17
CA PHE A 276 6.32 -12.99 -25.38
C PHE A 276 5.62 -12.26 -26.54
N ALA A 277 5.83 -10.95 -26.66
CA ALA A 277 5.31 -10.16 -27.78
C ALA A 277 5.96 -10.54 -29.12
N LYS A 278 7.26 -10.82 -29.13
CA LYS A 278 7.97 -11.33 -30.32
C LYS A 278 7.47 -12.72 -30.71
N ASP A 279 7.24 -13.60 -29.75
CA ASP A 279 6.70 -14.95 -30.00
C ASP A 279 5.27 -14.91 -30.52
N GLN A 280 4.42 -14.00 -30.01
CA GLN A 280 3.09 -13.77 -30.58
C GLN A 280 3.17 -13.25 -32.02
N ALA A 281 4.05 -12.29 -32.31
CA ALA A 281 4.24 -11.78 -33.66
C ALA A 281 4.75 -12.87 -34.62
N ALA A 282 5.68 -13.72 -34.16
CA ALA A 282 6.19 -14.85 -34.93
C ALA A 282 5.11 -15.90 -35.20
N ARG A 283 4.28 -16.24 -34.20
CA ARG A 283 3.14 -17.16 -34.37
C ARG A 283 2.09 -16.59 -35.31
N LYS A 284 1.79 -15.29 -35.22
CA LYS A 284 0.85 -14.62 -36.13
C LYS A 284 1.36 -14.67 -37.58
N ASN A 285 2.66 -14.43 -37.79
CA ASN A 285 3.31 -14.53 -39.11
C ASN A 285 3.35 -15.97 -39.66
N TYR A 286 3.49 -16.98 -38.80
CA TYR A 286 3.43 -18.38 -39.22
C TYR A 286 2.00 -18.78 -39.65
N VAL A 287 0.99 -18.32 -38.91
CA VAL A 287 -0.43 -18.55 -39.24
C VAL A 287 -0.84 -17.84 -40.54
N THR A 288 -0.35 -16.63 -40.82
CA THR A 288 -0.57 -15.97 -42.12
C THR A 288 0.15 -16.64 -43.28
N ASN A 289 1.30 -17.29 -43.04
CA ASN A 289 2.06 -17.96 -44.10
C ASN A 289 1.53 -19.36 -44.43
N VAL A 290 0.89 -20.04 -43.47
CA VAL A 290 0.21 -21.33 -43.70
C VAL A 290 -1.14 -21.16 -44.40
N ASN A 291 -1.85 -20.04 -44.16
CA ASN A 291 -3.15 -19.75 -44.76
C ASN A 291 -3.05 -18.78 -45.94
N GLY A 292 -2.14 -19.03 -46.89
CA GLY A 292 -1.87 -18.17 -48.04
C GLY A 292 -3.13 -17.59 -48.69
N ASN A 293 -3.39 -16.30 -48.42
CA ASN A 293 -4.33 -15.48 -49.17
C ASN A 293 -3.79 -14.05 -49.23
N LEU A 294 -3.33 -13.67 -50.43
CA LEU A 294 -3.10 -12.29 -50.83
C LEU A 294 -4.44 -11.57 -50.91
N ILE A 295 -4.73 -10.63 -50.01
CA ILE A 295 -5.64 -9.52 -50.32
C ILE A 295 -5.04 -8.21 -49.82
N ASN A 296 -4.49 -7.48 -50.78
CA ASN A 296 -4.26 -6.05 -50.72
C ASN A 296 -5.62 -5.34 -50.58
N ARG A 297 -5.82 -4.56 -49.52
CA ARG A 297 -6.78 -3.45 -49.52
C ARG A 297 -6.52 -2.49 -48.36
N ASP A 298 -5.94 -1.35 -48.71
CA ASP A 298 -6.20 -0.07 -48.05
C ASP A 298 -7.72 0.12 -47.88
N ILE A 299 -8.19 0.49 -46.69
CA ILE A 299 -9.41 1.27 -46.45
C ILE A 299 -9.32 1.90 -45.04
N SER A 300 -9.18 3.23 -45.08
CA SER A 300 -9.63 4.29 -44.17
C SER A 300 -10.32 3.93 -42.84
N ASN A 301 -9.85 4.60 -41.79
CA ASN A 301 -10.62 5.32 -40.76
C ASN A 301 -12.06 4.86 -40.49
N TYR A 302 -12.31 4.23 -39.35
CA TYR A 302 -13.48 4.53 -38.52
C TYR A 302 -13.14 4.29 -37.04
N SER A 303 -13.02 5.40 -36.31
CA SER A 303 -13.09 5.48 -34.86
C SER A 303 -14.54 5.30 -34.42
N HIS A 304 -14.81 4.38 -33.49
CA HIS A 304 -16.01 4.44 -32.66
C HIS A 304 -15.73 3.98 -31.24
N SER A 305 -15.57 4.99 -30.38
CA SER A 305 -16.11 5.15 -29.02
C SER A 305 -16.58 3.90 -28.28
N LEU A 306 -15.82 3.54 -27.22
CA LEU A 306 -16.28 2.64 -26.16
C LEU A 306 -17.34 3.34 -25.31
N TYR A 307 -18.54 2.74 -25.23
CA TYR A 307 -19.59 3.16 -24.32
C TYR A 307 -19.27 2.65 -22.91
N THR A 308 -18.90 3.57 -22.03
CA THR A 308 -18.79 3.35 -20.59
C THR A 308 -20.17 3.51 -19.96
N SER A 309 -20.81 2.41 -19.52
CA SER A 309 -22.00 2.53 -18.65
C SER A 309 -21.54 2.55 -17.20
N TYR A 310 -21.59 3.74 -16.59
CA TYR A 310 -21.61 3.92 -15.16
C TYR A 310 -22.89 3.30 -14.58
N PHE A 311 -22.76 2.39 -13.62
CA PHE A 311 -23.83 2.09 -12.67
C PHE A 311 -23.62 2.98 -11.45
N ASP A 312 -24.52 3.93 -11.26
CA ASP A 312 -24.69 4.70 -10.03
C ASP A 312 -25.91 4.15 -9.26
N LYS A 313 -25.86 4.40 -7.95
CA LYS A 313 -26.61 3.79 -6.85
C LYS A 313 -28.13 3.91 -6.91
N ALA A 314 -28.78 2.93 -6.27
CA ALA A 314 -29.89 3.14 -5.33
C ALA A 314 -29.57 2.39 -4.03
#